data_AF-D1AXA6-F1
#
_entry.id   AF-D1AXA6-F1
#
_cell.length_a   1.000
_cell.length_b   1.000
_cell.length_c   1.000
_cell.angle_alpha   90.00
_cell.angle_beta   90.00
_cell.angle_gamma   90.00
#
_symmetry.space_group_name_H-M   'P 1'
#
loop_
_entity.id
_entity.type
_entity.pdbx_description
1 polymer ?
#
loop_
_entity_poly.entity_id
_entity_poly.type
_entity_poly.pdbx_seq_one_letter_code
_entity_poly.pdbx_strand_id
1 'polypeptide(L)'
;MLNKKMITKTFVATILSLTMIAPASVFAYENTDSQYSEDVVVSEDVNIEQSENVNFHQVEIRDTNDLAILSDELDRFVQENPNSSEEEQDQHLIEFIKNGGLERPTTRSIGDYLPGYGKLNTAERKLAIAHPVQAVKVYNASKTATAKTIEVYGHNGWQDNSDAFRHCLWNALMKQSIGTSAAEKWATAHEYTSSGIDKQMDLHNNAVGRGINVSGKSTSSIVDAVKSKVRNGSCKRIINDRLVATDGSGM
;
A
#
# COMPACT_ATOMS: atom_id res chain seq x y z
N MET A 1 -35.23 -2.07 -73.39
CA MET A 1 -33.86 -1.56 -73.18
C MET A 1 -33.70 -1.16 -71.72
N LEU A 2 -32.61 -1.60 -71.09
CA LEU A 2 -32.39 -1.65 -69.62
C LEU A 2 -31.91 -0.32 -68.99
N ASN A 3 -32.32 -0.14 -67.73
CA ASN A 3 -32.05 0.92 -66.74
C ASN A 3 -30.58 1.22 -66.41
N LYS A 4 -30.34 2.45 -65.88
CA LYS A 4 -29.54 2.79 -64.66
C LYS A 4 -29.48 4.33 -64.49
N LYS A 5 -29.92 4.99 -63.40
CA LYS A 5 -29.51 5.09 -61.97
C LYS A 5 -28.23 5.90 -61.68
N MET A 6 -28.39 6.96 -60.88
CA MET A 6 -27.42 7.94 -60.34
C MET A 6 -26.29 7.35 -59.47
N ILE A 7 -25.11 8.00 -59.44
CA ILE A 7 -24.23 8.20 -58.26
C ILE A 7 -23.39 9.49 -58.45
N THR A 8 -23.35 10.37 -57.44
CA THR A 8 -22.45 11.54 -57.35
C THR A 8 -21.39 11.29 -56.27
N LYS A 9 -20.12 11.63 -56.52
CA LYS A 9 -19.01 11.54 -55.55
C LYS A 9 -18.42 12.94 -55.27
N THR A 10 -18.18 13.21 -53.99
CA THR A 10 -17.57 14.41 -53.41
C THR A 10 -16.03 14.38 -53.52
N PHE A 11 -15.38 15.53 -53.70
CA PHE A 11 -13.93 15.69 -53.52
C PHE A 11 -13.59 16.94 -52.70
N VAL A 12 -12.50 16.83 -51.95
CA VAL A 12 -12.01 17.67 -50.84
C VAL A 12 -11.29 18.93 -51.35
N ALA A 13 -11.44 20.06 -50.65
CA ALA A 13 -10.73 21.32 -50.92
C ALA A 13 -9.67 21.61 -49.84
N THR A 14 -8.45 21.87 -50.29
CA THR A 14 -7.31 22.36 -49.50
C THR A 14 -7.23 23.88 -49.67
N ILE A 15 -7.15 24.65 -48.58
CA ILE A 15 -6.90 26.10 -48.64
C ILE A 15 -5.67 26.44 -47.81
N LEU A 16 -4.70 27.01 -48.52
CA LEU A 16 -3.49 27.68 -48.08
C LEU A 16 -3.87 29.05 -47.49
N SER A 17 -3.31 29.47 -46.35
CA SER A 17 -3.36 30.88 -45.94
C SER A 17 -2.01 31.37 -45.43
N LEU A 18 -1.64 32.54 -45.95
CA LEU A 18 -0.37 33.24 -45.84
C LEU A 18 -0.42 34.22 -44.65
N THR A 19 0.72 34.38 -44.00
CA THR A 19 0.99 35.10 -42.74
C THR A 19 1.06 36.63 -42.87
N MET A 20 0.83 37.36 -41.76
CA MET A 20 1.65 38.50 -41.26
C MET A 20 1.34 38.77 -39.76
N ILE A 21 2.24 38.39 -38.84
CA ILE A 21 3.23 39.18 -38.06
C ILE A 21 2.66 40.03 -36.89
N ALA A 22 3.07 39.67 -35.67
CA ALA A 22 3.34 40.58 -34.56
C ALA A 22 4.69 40.16 -33.91
N PRO A 23 5.47 41.08 -33.32
CA PRO A 23 6.90 40.89 -33.04
C PRO A 23 7.19 40.18 -31.71
N ALA A 24 8.40 39.62 -31.66
CA ALA A 24 9.00 38.87 -30.58
C ALA A 24 9.36 39.73 -29.36
N SER A 25 9.41 39.08 -28.20
CA SER A 25 10.41 39.36 -27.18
C SER A 25 11.00 38.03 -26.73
N VAL A 26 12.22 37.84 -27.19
CA VAL A 26 13.14 36.75 -26.91
C VAL A 26 13.69 36.94 -25.50
N PHE A 27 13.67 35.91 -24.67
CA PHE A 27 14.79 35.64 -23.77
C PHE A 27 15.09 34.14 -23.81
N ALA A 28 16.36 33.88 -24.12
CA ALA A 28 16.93 32.59 -24.43
C ALA A 28 16.94 31.67 -23.20
N TYR A 29 16.68 30.38 -23.43
CA TYR A 29 17.04 29.32 -22.51
C TYR A 29 18.41 28.82 -22.96
N GLU A 30 19.44 29.09 -22.16
CA GLU A 30 20.75 28.45 -22.31
C GLU A 30 20.93 27.51 -21.12
N ASN A 31 21.17 26.24 -21.44
CA ASN A 31 21.38 25.15 -20.52
C ASN A 31 22.88 25.05 -20.25
N THR A 32 23.32 25.24 -19.01
CA THR A 32 24.65 24.79 -18.56
C THR A 32 24.54 24.08 -17.23
N ASP A 33 25.19 22.93 -17.24
CA ASP A 33 25.29 21.85 -16.27
C ASP A 33 25.98 22.26 -14.95
N SER A 34 25.70 21.46 -13.91
CA SER A 34 26.35 21.34 -12.60
C SER A 34 26.20 22.48 -11.59
N GLN A 35 25.55 22.21 -10.44
CA GLN A 35 26.19 21.97 -9.14
C GLN A 35 25.13 21.73 -8.04
N TYR A 36 25.36 20.74 -7.19
CA TYR A 36 24.60 20.47 -5.95
C TYR A 36 24.57 21.70 -5.02
N SER A 37 23.40 22.04 -4.49
CA SER A 37 23.23 22.50 -3.10
C SER A 37 21.76 22.41 -2.66
N GLU A 38 21.59 22.18 -1.36
CA GLU A 38 20.39 21.91 -0.58
C GLU A 38 19.27 22.96 -0.69
N ASP A 39 18.12 22.57 -0.10
CA ASP A 39 16.96 23.38 0.29
C ASP A 39 15.74 23.37 -0.64
N VAL A 40 14.96 22.30 -0.54
CA VAL A 40 13.50 22.36 -0.72
C VAL A 40 12.85 22.01 0.63
N VAL A 41 12.70 23.04 1.46
CA VAL A 41 11.81 23.06 2.61
C VAL A 41 10.39 23.19 2.08
N VAL A 42 9.58 22.13 2.14
CA VAL A 42 8.12 22.26 1.97
C VAL A 42 7.40 21.33 2.95
N SER A 43 6.90 22.00 3.99
CA SER A 43 5.79 21.69 4.91
C SER A 43 5.87 20.42 5.76
N GLU A 44 6.52 20.56 6.91
CA GLU A 44 5.92 20.14 8.18
C GLU A 44 4.53 20.77 8.28
N ASP A 45 3.49 19.94 8.42
CA ASP A 45 2.23 20.20 9.14
C ASP A 45 1.30 18.99 8.90
N VAL A 46 1.71 17.82 9.38
CA VAL A 46 0.74 16.74 9.63
C VAL A 46 0.08 17.09 10.95
N ASN A 47 -1.07 17.75 10.85
CA ASN A 47 -1.88 18.14 11.99
C ASN A 47 -2.49 16.88 12.63
N ILE A 48 -1.73 16.23 13.53
CA ILE A 48 -2.18 15.18 14.45
C ILE A 48 -2.50 15.87 15.78
N GLU A 49 -3.41 16.84 15.77
CA GLU A 49 -3.92 17.47 16.99
C GLU A 49 -5.45 17.53 16.94
N GLN A 50 -6.06 16.36 17.12
CA GLN A 50 -7.37 16.22 17.77
C GLN A 50 -7.66 14.73 18.04
N SER A 51 -6.93 14.15 18.98
CA SER A 51 -7.53 13.14 19.85
C SER A 51 -7.15 13.49 21.28
N GLU A 52 -8.18 13.59 22.11
CA GLU A 52 -8.12 14.15 23.45
C GLU A 52 -7.20 13.33 24.37
N ASN A 53 -6.52 14.05 25.27
CA ASN A 53 -5.80 13.60 26.48
C ASN A 53 -6.17 12.19 27.02
N VAL A 54 -5.68 11.13 26.39
CA VAL A 54 -5.46 9.85 27.06
C VAL A 54 -4.01 9.84 27.53
N ASN A 55 -3.79 9.63 28.83
CA ASN A 55 -2.46 9.48 29.39
C ASN A 55 -1.84 8.15 28.87
N PHE A 56 -1.28 8.19 27.66
CA PHE A 56 -0.74 7.04 26.89
C PHE A 56 0.57 6.47 27.45
N HIS A 57 1.04 6.91 28.62
CA HIS A 57 2.37 6.55 29.14
C HIS A 57 2.52 5.09 29.63
N GLN A 58 1.48 4.25 29.54
CA GLN A 58 1.54 2.84 29.97
C GLN A 58 1.02 1.81 28.96
N VAL A 59 0.55 2.22 27.78
CA VAL A 59 -0.07 1.33 26.80
C VAL A 59 0.77 1.30 25.52
N GLU A 60 1.37 0.15 25.19
CA GLU A 60 2.15 -0.04 23.97
C GLU A 60 1.77 -1.34 23.25
N ILE A 61 1.54 -1.26 21.94
CA ILE A 61 1.51 -2.42 21.03
C ILE A 61 2.91 -2.51 20.42
N ARG A 62 3.68 -3.53 20.83
CA ARG A 62 5.14 -3.55 20.62
C ARG A 62 5.55 -4.32 19.39
N ASP A 63 4.89 -5.45 19.15
CA ASP A 63 5.27 -6.39 18.11
C ASP A 63 4.07 -7.15 17.55
N THR A 64 4.35 -8.00 16.56
CA THR A 64 3.36 -8.83 15.88
C THR A 64 2.64 -9.82 16.78
N ASN A 65 3.23 -10.20 17.93
CA ASN A 65 2.50 -11.06 18.86
C ASN A 65 1.44 -10.28 19.64
N ASP A 66 1.72 -9.03 20.02
CA ASP A 66 0.70 -8.18 20.62
C ASP A 66 -0.47 -8.04 19.63
N LEU A 67 -0.18 -7.87 18.33
CA LEU A 67 -1.19 -7.85 17.27
C LEU A 67 -1.91 -9.20 17.08
N ALA A 68 -1.23 -10.34 17.30
CA ALA A 68 -1.85 -11.65 17.28
C ALA A 68 -2.86 -11.81 18.44
N ILE A 69 -2.48 -11.41 19.65
CA ILE A 69 -3.36 -11.41 20.82
C ILE A 69 -4.58 -10.50 20.59
N LEU A 70 -4.34 -9.30 20.07
CA LEU A 70 -5.44 -8.37 19.74
C LEU A 70 -6.33 -8.89 18.61
N SER A 71 -5.79 -9.65 17.66
CA SER A 71 -6.60 -10.31 16.64
C SER A 71 -7.53 -11.35 17.25
N ASP A 72 -7.02 -12.22 18.13
CA ASP A 72 -7.82 -13.24 18.79
C ASP A 72 -8.90 -12.62 19.69
N GLU A 73 -8.57 -11.51 20.36
CA GLU A 73 -9.52 -10.77 21.20
C GLU A 73 -10.59 -10.05 20.36
N LEU A 74 -10.19 -9.43 19.25
CA LEU A 74 -11.13 -8.78 18.33
C LEU A 74 -12.11 -9.81 17.74
N ASP A 75 -11.60 -10.96 17.31
CA ASP A 75 -12.44 -12.05 16.76
C ASP A 75 -13.48 -12.52 17.80
N ARG A 76 -13.06 -12.69 19.06
CA ARG A 76 -13.98 -13.03 20.16
C ARG A 76 -15.04 -11.96 20.38
N PHE A 77 -14.61 -10.70 20.49
CA PHE A 77 -15.53 -9.58 20.71
C PHE A 77 -16.56 -9.45 19.58
N VAL A 78 -16.14 -9.56 18.33
CA VAL A 78 -17.04 -9.49 17.16
C VAL A 78 -17.98 -10.70 17.11
N GLN A 79 -17.53 -11.89 17.51
CA GLN A 79 -18.40 -13.07 17.59
C GLN A 79 -19.53 -12.87 18.61
N GLU A 80 -19.23 -12.27 19.76
CA GLU A 80 -20.20 -11.97 20.81
C GLU A 80 -21.06 -10.73 20.48
N ASN A 81 -20.51 -9.80 19.69
CA ASN A 81 -21.13 -8.51 19.34
C ASN A 81 -21.11 -8.30 17.81
N PRO A 82 -21.88 -9.09 17.03
CA PRO A 82 -21.77 -9.12 15.57
C PRO A 82 -22.19 -7.83 14.86
N ASN A 83 -22.88 -6.93 15.56
CA ASN A 83 -23.31 -5.63 15.02
C ASN A 83 -22.48 -4.46 15.57
N SER A 84 -21.38 -4.73 16.28
CA SER A 84 -20.50 -3.68 16.82
C SER A 84 -19.89 -2.83 15.69
N SER A 85 -19.85 -1.53 15.92
CA SER A 85 -19.11 -0.56 15.12
C SER A 85 -17.60 -0.71 15.31
N GLU A 86 -16.82 -0.17 14.37
CA GLU A 86 -15.36 -0.14 14.50
C GLU A 86 -14.93 0.70 15.69
N GLU A 87 -15.65 1.78 16.00
CA GLU A 87 -15.41 2.60 17.19
C GLU A 87 -15.62 1.80 18.49
N GLU A 88 -16.67 0.99 18.60
CA GLU A 88 -16.89 0.11 19.76
C GLU A 88 -15.79 -0.97 19.88
N GLN A 89 -15.35 -1.52 18.74
CA GLN A 89 -14.25 -2.48 18.70
C GLN A 89 -12.91 -1.84 19.11
N ASP A 90 -12.63 -0.61 18.68
CA ASP A 90 -11.45 0.14 19.10
C ASP A 90 -11.49 0.41 20.61
N GLN A 91 -12.63 0.86 21.15
CA GLN A 91 -12.77 1.06 22.60
C GLN A 91 -12.55 -0.24 23.37
N HIS A 92 -13.12 -1.36 22.89
CA HIS A 92 -12.91 -2.67 23.50
C HIS A 92 -11.43 -3.06 23.53
N LEU A 93 -10.70 -2.95 22.41
CA LEU A 93 -9.28 -3.26 22.38
C LEU A 93 -8.46 -2.32 23.28
N ILE A 94 -8.81 -1.04 23.35
CA ILE A 94 -8.17 -0.08 24.26
C ILE A 94 -8.37 -0.50 25.72
N GLU A 95 -9.60 -0.87 26.11
CA GLU A 95 -9.92 -1.35 27.45
C GLU A 95 -9.21 -2.66 27.77
N PHE A 96 -9.20 -3.61 26.83
CA PHE A 96 -8.47 -4.87 26.95
C PHE A 96 -6.98 -4.63 27.25
N ILE A 97 -6.35 -3.71 26.52
CA ILE A 97 -4.93 -3.39 26.75
C ILE A 97 -4.72 -2.71 28.12
N LYS A 98 -5.57 -1.75 28.49
CA LYS A 98 -5.50 -1.07 29.79
C LYS A 98 -5.67 -2.02 30.97
N ASN A 99 -6.42 -3.10 30.78
CA ASN A 99 -6.66 -4.14 31.77
C ASN A 99 -5.57 -5.24 31.78
N GLY A 100 -4.44 -5.03 31.08
CA GLY A 100 -3.31 -5.96 31.09
C GLY A 100 -3.43 -7.10 30.09
N GLY A 101 -4.32 -7.02 29.10
CA GLY A 101 -4.51 -8.07 28.08
C GLY A 101 -3.26 -8.40 27.24
N LEU A 102 -2.24 -7.51 27.25
CA LEU A 102 -0.93 -7.72 26.62
C LEU A 102 0.19 -8.06 27.61
N GLU A 103 -0.12 -8.28 28.90
CA GLU A 103 0.83 -8.78 29.88
C GLU A 103 1.12 -10.26 29.61
N ARG A 104 2.39 -10.60 29.40
CA ARG A 104 2.81 -11.95 29.03
C ARG A 104 3.56 -12.58 30.20
N PRO A 105 3.10 -13.70 30.79
CA PRO A 105 3.99 -14.61 31.51
C PRO A 105 5.10 -15.05 30.56
N THR A 106 6.34 -15.16 31.03
CA THR A 106 7.56 -15.30 30.21
C THR A 106 7.67 -16.55 29.33
N THR A 107 6.62 -17.36 29.18
CA THR A 107 6.62 -18.55 28.33
C THR A 107 6.17 -18.18 26.90
N ARG A 108 7.14 -17.90 26.04
CA ARG A 108 6.94 -17.75 24.59
C ARG A 108 6.26 -19.00 24.03
N SER A 109 5.06 -18.85 23.49
CA SER A 109 4.52 -19.83 22.56
C SER A 109 5.35 -19.76 21.26
N ILE A 110 5.88 -20.90 20.84
CA ILE A 110 6.66 -21.03 19.60
C ILE A 110 5.64 -21.04 18.45
N GLY A 111 5.50 -19.94 17.71
CA GLY A 111 4.54 -19.90 16.59
C GLY A 111 4.51 -18.65 15.70
N ASP A 112 4.82 -17.46 16.21
CA ASP A 112 4.46 -16.21 15.50
C ASP A 112 5.65 -15.51 14.82
N TYR A 113 6.38 -16.25 13.97
CA TYR A 113 7.32 -15.62 13.04
C TYR A 113 6.66 -15.47 11.67
N LEU A 114 6.18 -14.26 11.38
CA LEU A 114 5.92 -13.83 10.02
C LEU A 114 7.24 -13.33 9.41
N PRO A 115 7.83 -14.05 8.43
CA PRO A 115 9.08 -13.60 7.80
C PRO A 115 8.88 -12.22 7.15
N GLY A 116 9.66 -11.24 7.62
CA GLY A 116 9.59 -9.84 7.19
C GLY A 116 8.90 -8.88 8.20
N TYR A 117 8.15 -9.40 9.16
CA TYR A 117 7.46 -8.59 10.18
C TYR A 117 8.10 -8.81 11.55
N GLY A 118 9.14 -8.02 11.82
CA GLY A 118 9.80 -7.95 13.13
C GLY A 118 8.98 -7.15 14.14
N LYS A 119 9.66 -6.54 15.12
CA LYS A 119 9.04 -5.53 15.99
C LYS A 119 8.46 -4.41 15.15
N LEU A 120 7.29 -3.90 15.53
CA LEU A 120 6.71 -2.71 14.91
C LEU A 120 7.71 -1.56 15.02
N ASN A 121 7.91 -0.81 13.95
CA ASN A 121 8.74 0.40 13.99
C ASN A 121 8.01 1.54 14.71
N THR A 122 8.71 2.62 15.04
CA THR A 122 8.13 3.71 15.85
C THR A 122 6.92 4.39 15.20
N ALA A 123 6.86 4.47 13.87
CA ALA A 123 5.70 5.02 13.16
C ALA A 123 4.49 4.07 13.24
N GLU A 124 4.71 2.78 13.04
CA GLU A 124 3.67 1.76 13.15
C GLU A 124 3.12 1.65 14.58
N ARG A 125 3.97 1.73 15.61
CA ARG A 125 3.52 1.70 17.02
C ARG A 125 2.60 2.87 17.34
N LYS A 126 2.91 4.08 16.86
CA LYS A 126 2.05 5.26 17.02
C LYS A 126 0.69 5.05 16.35
N LEU A 127 0.66 4.53 15.12
CA LEU A 127 -0.60 4.23 14.43
C LEU A 127 -1.39 3.12 15.12
N ALA A 128 -0.71 2.08 15.63
CA ALA A 128 -1.36 0.96 16.29
C ALA A 128 -2.06 1.38 17.58
N ILE A 129 -1.44 2.27 18.35
CA ILE A 129 -2.03 2.84 19.56
C ILE A 129 -3.24 3.73 19.21
N ALA A 130 -3.16 4.49 18.12
CA ALA A 130 -4.25 5.37 17.70
C ALA A 130 -5.45 4.61 17.07
N HIS A 131 -5.19 3.47 16.42
CA HIS A 131 -6.17 2.70 15.65
C HIS A 131 -5.94 1.18 15.82
N PRO A 132 -6.23 0.59 17.00
CA PRO A 132 -5.91 -0.81 17.29
C PRO A 132 -6.64 -1.80 16.38
N VAL A 133 -7.89 -1.55 16.00
CA VAL A 133 -8.62 -2.40 15.03
C VAL A 133 -7.97 -2.33 13.65
N GLN A 134 -7.56 -1.14 13.19
CA GLN A 134 -6.82 -1.05 11.93
C GLN A 134 -5.49 -1.80 11.99
N ALA A 135 -4.78 -1.72 13.11
CA ALA A 135 -3.52 -2.45 13.31
C ALA A 135 -3.72 -3.97 13.17
N VAL A 136 -4.78 -4.50 13.78
CA VAL A 136 -5.19 -5.91 13.63
C VAL A 136 -5.52 -6.25 12.18
N LYS A 137 -6.31 -5.40 11.49
CA LYS A 137 -6.67 -5.61 10.07
C LYS A 137 -5.44 -5.58 9.15
N VAL A 138 -4.48 -4.69 9.42
CA VAL A 138 -3.20 -4.58 8.68
C VAL A 138 -2.34 -5.82 8.88
N TYR A 139 -2.26 -6.30 10.13
CA TYR A 139 -1.58 -7.55 10.48
C TYR A 139 -2.23 -8.77 9.79
N ASN A 140 -3.56 -8.89 9.81
CA ASN A 140 -4.24 -10.00 9.16
C ASN A 140 -4.12 -9.97 7.63
N ALA A 141 -4.10 -8.77 7.03
CA ALA A 141 -3.77 -8.60 5.63
C ALA A 141 -2.34 -9.05 5.30
N SER A 142 -1.35 -8.78 6.16
CA SER A 142 0.04 -9.18 5.93
C SER A 142 0.25 -10.69 6.06
N LYS A 143 -0.41 -11.33 7.04
CA LYS A 143 -0.49 -12.80 7.16
C LYS A 143 -1.00 -13.43 5.88
N THR A 144 -2.12 -12.92 5.38
CA THR A 144 -2.76 -13.42 4.16
C THR A 144 -1.87 -13.21 2.94
N ALA A 145 -1.25 -12.04 2.80
CA ALA A 145 -0.34 -11.75 1.70
C ALA A 145 0.88 -12.66 1.71
N THR A 146 1.49 -12.89 2.87
CA THR A 146 2.63 -13.81 3.03
C THR A 146 2.24 -15.24 2.68
N ALA A 147 1.13 -15.74 3.23
CA ALA A 147 0.65 -17.09 2.94
C ALA A 147 0.37 -17.28 1.44
N LYS A 148 -0.26 -16.31 0.79
CA LYS A 148 -0.51 -16.33 -0.66
C LYS A 148 0.76 -16.19 -1.48
N THR A 149 1.77 -15.48 -1.00
CA THR A 149 3.07 -15.40 -1.67
C THR A 149 3.74 -16.77 -1.68
N ILE A 150 3.76 -17.47 -0.54
CA ILE A 150 4.30 -18.83 -0.43
C ILE A 150 3.50 -19.82 -1.27
N GLU A 151 2.16 -19.72 -1.29
CA GLU A 151 1.30 -20.57 -2.14
C GLU A 151 1.62 -20.39 -3.63
N VAL A 152 1.94 -19.18 -4.07
CA VAL A 152 2.18 -18.86 -5.47
C VAL A 152 3.61 -19.18 -5.91
N TYR A 153 4.62 -18.84 -5.09
CA TYR A 153 6.03 -18.94 -5.46
C TYR A 153 6.77 -20.10 -4.79
N GLY A 154 6.14 -20.80 -3.86
CA GLY A 154 6.77 -21.81 -3.00
C GLY A 154 7.70 -21.24 -1.92
N HIS A 155 7.88 -19.92 -1.87
CA HIS A 155 8.76 -19.24 -0.92
C HIS A 155 8.33 -17.77 -0.75
N ASN A 156 8.98 -17.08 0.20
CA ASN A 156 8.79 -15.66 0.48
C ASN A 156 10.13 -14.93 0.33
N GLY A 157 10.43 -14.47 -0.88
CA GLY A 157 11.72 -13.86 -1.24
C GLY A 157 11.85 -12.40 -0.85
N TRP A 158 13.03 -11.85 -1.17
CA TRP A 158 13.41 -10.45 -0.96
C TRP A 158 13.86 -9.88 -2.30
N GLN A 159 13.34 -8.70 -2.66
CA GLN A 159 13.65 -7.95 -3.86
C GLN A 159 13.28 -8.60 -5.20
N ASP A 160 12.58 -9.74 -5.19
CA ASP A 160 12.19 -10.50 -6.37
C ASP A 160 10.69 -10.33 -6.71
N ASN A 161 10.20 -11.15 -7.66
CA ASN A 161 8.77 -11.13 -8.03
C ASN A 161 7.84 -11.53 -6.87
N SER A 162 8.30 -12.39 -5.95
CA SER A 162 7.52 -12.82 -4.81
C SER A 162 7.39 -11.70 -3.77
N ASP A 163 8.45 -10.92 -3.58
CA ASP A 163 8.44 -9.71 -2.75
C ASP A 163 7.49 -8.65 -3.32
N ALA A 164 7.65 -8.35 -4.62
CA ALA A 164 6.78 -7.42 -5.33
C ALA A 164 5.31 -7.84 -5.30
N PHE A 165 5.04 -9.15 -5.40
CA PHE A 165 3.71 -9.72 -5.25
C PHE A 165 3.17 -9.52 -3.82
N ARG A 166 3.99 -9.79 -2.79
CA ARG A 166 3.61 -9.64 -1.38
C ARG A 166 3.22 -8.20 -1.06
N HIS A 167 4.03 -7.22 -1.43
CA HIS A 167 3.76 -5.79 -1.20
C HIS A 167 2.48 -5.33 -1.91
N CYS A 168 2.32 -5.71 -3.17
CA CYS A 168 1.15 -5.38 -3.97
C CYS A 168 -0.13 -6.02 -3.41
N LEU A 169 -0.08 -7.29 -3.03
CA LEU A 169 -1.22 -7.99 -2.44
C LEU A 169 -1.59 -7.44 -1.07
N TRP A 170 -0.60 -7.21 -0.20
CA TRP A 170 -0.84 -6.64 1.12
C TRP A 170 -1.56 -5.29 1.03
N ASN A 171 -1.12 -4.42 0.12
CA ASN A 171 -1.76 -3.11 -0.08
C ASN A 171 -3.17 -3.20 -0.68
N ALA A 172 -3.42 -4.16 -1.57
CA ALA A 172 -4.77 -4.40 -2.07
C ALA A 172 -5.71 -4.89 -0.95
N LEU A 173 -5.24 -5.81 -0.10
CA LEU A 173 -6.01 -6.32 1.03
C LEU A 173 -6.24 -5.25 2.11
N MET A 174 -5.24 -4.43 2.43
CA MET A 174 -5.41 -3.28 3.32
C MET A 174 -6.44 -2.30 2.76
N LYS A 175 -6.39 -1.98 1.47
CA LYS A 175 -7.40 -1.12 0.85
C LYS A 175 -8.81 -1.70 1.00
N GLN A 176 -8.95 -3.02 0.89
CA GLN A 176 -10.24 -3.68 1.07
C GLN A 176 -10.75 -3.56 2.51
N SER A 177 -9.86 -3.69 3.50
CA SER A 177 -10.24 -3.78 4.92
C SER A 177 -10.37 -2.43 5.64
N ILE A 178 -9.54 -1.44 5.28
CA ILE A 178 -9.42 -0.15 5.96
C ILE A 178 -9.50 1.06 5.00
N GLY A 179 -9.71 0.81 3.71
CA GLY A 179 -9.81 1.87 2.71
C GLY A 179 -8.45 2.41 2.24
N THR A 180 -8.47 3.16 1.14
CA THR A 180 -7.25 3.60 0.43
C THR A 180 -6.35 4.49 1.29
N SER A 181 -6.92 5.52 1.93
CA SER A 181 -6.14 6.53 2.67
C SER A 181 -5.47 5.95 3.91
N ALA A 182 -6.17 5.07 4.65
CA ALA A 182 -5.57 4.40 5.81
C ALA A 182 -4.51 3.38 5.36
N ALA A 183 -4.77 2.60 4.31
CA ALA A 183 -3.79 1.67 3.75
C ALA A 183 -2.49 2.37 3.31
N GLU A 184 -2.58 3.58 2.74
CA GLU A 184 -1.41 4.38 2.40
C GLU A 184 -0.62 4.83 3.62
N LYS A 185 -1.30 5.32 4.67
CA LYS A 185 -0.64 5.72 5.93
C LYS A 185 0.10 4.54 6.58
N TRP A 186 -0.56 3.37 6.65
CA TRP A 186 0.05 2.16 7.21
C TRP A 186 1.22 1.64 6.38
N ALA A 187 1.08 1.57 5.05
CA ALA A 187 2.18 1.18 4.18
C ALA A 187 3.36 2.17 4.27
N THR A 188 3.09 3.48 4.33
CA THR A 188 4.15 4.50 4.47
C THR A 188 4.86 4.38 5.82
N ALA A 189 4.12 4.12 6.89
CA ALA A 189 4.70 3.87 8.20
C ALA A 189 5.58 2.60 8.21
N HIS A 190 5.17 1.54 7.50
CA HIS A 190 5.98 0.33 7.33
C HIS A 190 7.34 0.64 6.68
N GLU A 191 7.33 1.46 5.63
CA GLU A 191 8.55 1.90 4.92
C GLU A 191 9.34 3.01 5.65
N TYR A 192 9.03 3.32 6.92
CA TYR A 192 9.66 4.45 7.63
C TYR A 192 11.17 4.27 7.77
N THR A 193 11.62 3.05 8.08
CA THR A 193 13.05 2.73 8.29
C THR A 193 13.75 2.19 7.04
N SER A 194 13.03 1.89 5.96
CA SER A 194 13.62 1.47 4.69
C SER A 194 14.28 2.66 3.96
N SER A 195 15.20 2.38 3.04
CA SER A 195 15.92 3.43 2.31
C SER A 195 16.39 2.93 0.93
N GLY A 196 16.90 3.86 0.11
CA GLY A 196 17.48 3.52 -1.19
C GLY A 196 16.49 2.91 -2.19
N ILE A 197 17.01 2.05 -3.06
CA ILE A 197 16.23 1.40 -4.12
C ILE A 197 15.18 0.42 -3.60
N ASP A 198 15.41 -0.17 -2.42
CA ASP A 198 14.49 -1.08 -1.72
C ASP A 198 13.19 -0.35 -1.38
N LYS A 199 13.30 0.79 -0.68
CA LYS A 199 12.15 1.66 -0.39
C LYS A 199 11.41 2.13 -1.64
N GLN A 200 12.14 2.44 -2.72
CA GLN A 200 11.51 2.85 -3.98
C GLN A 200 10.71 1.70 -4.62
N MET A 201 11.24 0.48 -4.59
CA MET A 201 10.54 -0.72 -5.03
C MET A 201 9.25 -0.91 -4.23
N ASP A 202 9.35 -0.88 -2.90
CA ASP A 202 8.23 -1.16 -2.01
C ASP A 202 7.14 -0.09 -2.12
N LEU A 203 7.49 1.19 -2.09
CA LEU A 203 6.53 2.28 -2.28
C LEU A 203 5.80 2.18 -3.63
N HIS A 204 6.51 1.83 -4.70
CA HIS A 204 5.90 1.61 -6.02
C HIS A 204 4.91 0.43 -5.98
N ASN A 205 5.34 -0.72 -5.46
CA ASN A 205 4.51 -1.93 -5.40
C ASN A 205 3.30 -1.75 -4.49
N ASN A 206 3.48 -1.05 -3.37
CA ASN A 206 2.43 -0.65 -2.44
C ASN A 206 1.37 0.19 -3.17
N ALA A 207 1.80 1.21 -3.94
CA ALA A 207 0.90 2.05 -4.73
C ALA A 207 0.15 1.25 -5.82
N VAL A 208 0.82 0.34 -6.54
CA VAL A 208 0.18 -0.54 -7.52
C VAL A 208 -0.93 -1.38 -6.88
N GLY A 209 -0.67 -1.95 -5.69
CA GLY A 209 -1.64 -2.71 -4.91
C GLY A 209 -2.87 -1.89 -4.53
N ARG A 210 -2.66 -0.68 -3.98
CA ARG A 210 -3.76 0.26 -3.68
C ARG A 210 -4.53 0.70 -4.94
N GLY A 211 -3.91 0.62 -6.12
CA GLY A 211 -4.57 0.88 -7.40
C GLY A 211 -5.58 -0.19 -7.84
N ILE A 212 -5.58 -1.39 -7.23
CA ILE A 212 -6.46 -2.49 -7.62
C ILE A 212 -7.90 -2.23 -7.18
N ASN A 213 -8.88 -2.61 -8.01
CA ASN A 213 -10.29 -2.61 -7.61
C ASN A 213 -10.59 -3.82 -6.72
N VAL A 214 -10.92 -3.55 -5.46
CA VAL A 214 -11.13 -4.57 -4.42
C VAL A 214 -12.56 -4.63 -3.89
N SER A 215 -13.42 -3.68 -4.30
CA SER A 215 -14.79 -3.60 -3.80
C SER A 215 -15.61 -4.81 -4.28
N GLY A 216 -16.23 -5.51 -3.32
CA GLY A 216 -17.01 -6.72 -3.59
C GLY A 216 -16.21 -7.89 -4.18
N LYS A 217 -14.87 -7.86 -4.10
CA LYS A 217 -13.99 -8.91 -4.64
C LYS A 217 -13.61 -9.91 -3.55
N SER A 218 -13.61 -11.20 -3.90
CA SER A 218 -13.02 -12.22 -3.05
C SER A 218 -11.50 -12.08 -2.99
N THR A 219 -10.88 -12.59 -1.93
CA THR A 219 -9.40 -12.66 -1.81
C THR A 219 -8.78 -13.34 -3.03
N SER A 220 -9.36 -14.42 -3.54
CA SER A 220 -8.88 -15.10 -4.75
C SER A 220 -8.89 -14.17 -5.98
N SER A 221 -9.96 -13.38 -6.15
CA SER A 221 -10.05 -12.42 -7.26
C SER A 221 -8.99 -11.32 -7.15
N ILE A 222 -8.68 -10.88 -5.93
CA ILE A 222 -7.63 -9.88 -5.66
C ILE A 222 -6.26 -10.50 -5.95
N VAL A 223 -6.00 -11.73 -5.50
CA VAL A 223 -4.77 -12.49 -5.80
C VAL A 223 -4.56 -12.59 -7.31
N ASP A 224 -5.58 -12.95 -8.08
CA ASP A 224 -5.48 -13.05 -9.54
C ASP A 224 -5.18 -11.70 -10.21
N ALA A 225 -5.76 -10.62 -9.69
CA ALA A 225 -5.45 -9.26 -10.15
C ALA A 225 -3.99 -8.89 -9.88
N VAL A 226 -3.47 -9.21 -8.69
CA VAL A 226 -2.06 -8.98 -8.33
C VAL A 226 -1.12 -9.83 -9.20
N LYS A 227 -1.44 -11.11 -9.42
CA LYS A 227 -0.70 -11.99 -10.33
C LYS A 227 -0.57 -11.36 -11.72
N SER A 228 -1.67 -10.80 -12.24
CA SER A 228 -1.67 -10.08 -13.53
C SER A 228 -0.78 -8.83 -13.51
N LYS A 229 -0.82 -8.01 -12.44
CA LYS A 229 0.06 -6.84 -12.28
C LYS A 229 1.54 -7.21 -12.29
N VAL A 230 1.91 -8.25 -11.53
CA VAL A 230 3.30 -8.72 -11.46
C VAL A 230 3.75 -9.31 -12.80
N ARG A 231 2.97 -10.22 -13.39
CA ARG A 231 3.29 -10.87 -14.68
C ARG A 231 3.50 -9.88 -15.82
N ASN A 232 2.72 -8.80 -15.84
CA ASN A 232 2.76 -7.78 -16.88
C ASN A 232 3.76 -6.64 -16.58
N GLY A 233 4.61 -6.77 -15.56
CA GLY A 233 5.64 -5.79 -15.23
C GLY A 233 5.11 -4.46 -14.70
N SER A 234 3.88 -4.43 -14.17
CA SER A 234 3.36 -3.24 -13.49
C SER A 234 4.06 -2.99 -12.14
N CYS A 235 4.52 -4.07 -11.48
CA CYS A 235 5.32 -3.99 -10.27
C CYS A 235 6.83 -3.87 -10.58
N LYS A 236 7.63 -3.59 -9.56
CA LYS A 236 9.10 -3.51 -9.62
C LYS A 236 9.74 -4.59 -8.75
N ARG A 237 10.90 -5.05 -9.19
CA ARG A 237 11.86 -5.89 -8.46
C ARG A 237 13.26 -5.29 -8.60
N ILE A 238 14.24 -5.78 -7.85
CA ILE A 238 15.62 -5.34 -7.99
C ILE A 238 16.47 -6.45 -8.63
N ILE A 239 17.19 -6.09 -9.69
CA ILE A 239 18.18 -6.95 -10.33
C ILE A 239 19.43 -6.09 -10.56
N ASN A 240 20.59 -6.55 -10.07
CA ASN A 240 21.87 -5.85 -10.21
C ASN A 240 21.77 -4.37 -9.76
N ASP A 241 21.22 -4.14 -8.56
CA ASP A 241 21.02 -2.83 -7.94
C ASP A 241 20.19 -1.83 -8.77
N ARG A 242 19.30 -2.34 -9.63
CA ARG A 242 18.41 -1.54 -10.46
C ARG A 242 16.96 -1.97 -10.30
N LEU A 243 16.06 -1.00 -10.27
CA LEU A 243 14.62 -1.24 -10.39
C LEU A 243 14.29 -1.73 -11.79
N VAL A 244 13.86 -2.97 -11.89
CA VAL A 244 13.42 -3.62 -13.12
C VAL A 244 11.94 -3.96 -13.00
N ALA A 245 11.22 -3.96 -14.12
CA ALA A 245 9.86 -4.47 -14.13
C ALA A 245 9.83 -5.94 -13.68
N THR A 246 8.80 -6.31 -12.92
CA THR A 246 8.52 -7.72 -12.65
C THR A 246 8.13 -8.47 -13.93
N ASP A 247 8.10 -9.79 -13.85
CA ASP A 247 7.62 -10.65 -14.93
C ASP A 247 6.87 -11.87 -14.36
N GLY A 248 6.56 -12.84 -15.22
CA GLY A 248 5.88 -14.07 -14.82
C GLY A 248 6.79 -15.14 -14.21
N SER A 249 8.09 -14.89 -14.03
CA SER A 249 9.01 -15.93 -13.54
C SER A 249 8.70 -16.32 -12.08
N GLY A 250 8.64 -17.63 -11.83
CA GLY A 250 8.43 -18.21 -10.50
C GLY A 250 6.98 -18.36 -10.06
N MET A 251 6.02 -17.91 -10.86
CA MET A 251 4.56 -18.00 -10.64
C MET A 251 3.94 -19.16 -11.43
#